data_AF-A0A2Z7BNX9-F1
#
_entry.id   AF-A0A2Z7BNX9-F1
#
_cell.length_a   1.000
_cell.length_b   1.000
_cell.length_c   1.000
_cell.angle_alpha   90.00
_cell.angle_beta   90.00
_cell.angle_gamma   90.00
#
_symmetry.space_group_name_H-M   'P 1'
#
loop_
_entity.id
_entity.type
_entity.pdbx_description
1 polymer ?
#
loop_
_entity_poly.entity_id
_entity_poly.type
_entity_poly.pdbx_seq_one_letter_code
_entity_poly.pdbx_strand_id
1 'polypeptide(L)'
;MVDRLDEGAIGADIGPLDYKGLYKAVEKALFRAHVEGQLKNEIMSKPELFVEPDPELPLALLDQKEAGKRLFITNSDYHYTDKMMQHSFNRFLPNDINWRDLFDMVIVSARKPEFFQMSHPMYEVVTGEGLMRPCFKARPGFNLRLPGGVG
;
A
#
# COMPACT_ATOMS: atom_id res chain seq x y z
N MET A 1 -12.02 24.51 4.00
CA MET A 1 -10.86 25.20 4.63
C MET A 1 -10.49 26.45 3.86
N VAL A 2 -10.56 26.45 2.52
CA VAL A 2 -10.42 27.66 1.68
C VAL A 2 -11.46 28.72 2.06
N ASP A 3 -12.75 28.34 2.14
CA ASP A 3 -13.80 29.30 2.54
C ASP A 3 -13.55 29.92 3.92
N ARG A 4 -13.06 29.10 4.88
CA ARG A 4 -12.68 29.57 6.22
C ARG A 4 -11.46 30.48 6.22
N LEU A 5 -10.54 30.32 5.26
CA LEU A 5 -9.42 31.24 5.07
C LEU A 5 -9.92 32.58 4.52
N ASP A 6 -10.81 32.53 3.52
CA ASP A 6 -11.39 33.70 2.86
C ASP A 6 -12.28 34.51 3.83
N GLU A 7 -12.94 33.83 4.77
CA GLU A 7 -13.69 34.43 5.88
C GLU A 7 -12.80 34.95 7.03
N GLY A 8 -11.47 34.78 6.95
CA GLY A 8 -10.53 35.19 8.02
C GLY A 8 -10.64 34.36 9.30
N ALA A 9 -11.30 33.20 9.25
CA ALA A 9 -11.55 32.31 10.39
C ALA A 9 -10.39 31.33 10.67
N ILE A 10 -9.25 31.49 9.98
CA ILE A 10 -8.00 30.73 10.18
C ILE A 10 -6.99 31.66 10.84
N GLY A 11 -6.53 31.26 12.03
CA GLY A 11 -5.53 32.03 12.77
C GLY A 11 -4.14 31.95 12.12
N ALA A 12 -3.34 33.00 12.33
CA ALA A 12 -1.97 33.11 11.83
C ALA A 12 -1.00 32.06 12.43
N ASP A 13 -1.45 31.30 13.43
CA ASP A 13 -0.74 30.18 14.06
C ASP A 13 -0.62 28.95 13.14
N ILE A 14 -1.44 28.86 12.09
CA ILE A 14 -1.47 27.72 11.15
C ILE A 14 -0.45 27.88 9.99
N GLY A 15 0.08 29.09 9.79
CA GLY A 15 1.09 29.40 8.76
C GLY A 15 0.79 30.72 8.02
N PRO A 16 1.51 31.03 6.92
CA PRO A 16 1.17 32.16 6.07
C PRO A 16 -0.31 32.09 5.66
N LEU A 17 -1.04 33.20 5.79
CA LEU A 17 -2.47 33.31 5.46
C LEU A 17 -2.66 33.46 3.94
N ASP A 18 -2.10 32.52 3.20
CA ASP A 18 -2.32 32.34 1.77
C ASP A 18 -2.66 30.87 1.47
N TYR A 19 -3.23 30.61 0.29
CA TYR A 19 -3.63 29.25 -0.09
C TYR A 19 -2.43 28.27 -0.09
N LYS A 20 -1.23 28.76 -0.34
CA LYS A 20 0.01 27.96 -0.33
C LYS A 20 0.41 27.56 1.09
N GLY A 21 0.27 28.46 2.05
CA GLY A 21 0.48 28.23 3.48
C GLY A 21 -0.56 27.27 4.03
N LEU A 22 -1.83 27.45 3.66
CA LEU A 22 -2.91 26.51 4.02
C LEU A 22 -2.63 25.10 3.48
N TYR A 23 -2.24 24.98 2.21
CA TYR A 23 -1.87 23.69 1.61
C TYR A 23 -0.74 23.01 2.40
N LYS A 24 0.35 23.74 2.68
CA LYS A 24 1.48 23.21 3.45
C LYS A 24 1.11 22.84 4.89
N ALA A 25 0.20 23.59 5.52
CA ALA A 25 -0.28 23.30 6.86
C ALA A 25 -1.09 22.00 6.90
N VAL A 26 -1.98 21.80 5.92
CA VAL A 26 -2.75 20.57 5.75
C VAL A 26 -1.82 19.39 5.45
N GLU A 27 -0.89 19.54 4.50
CA GLU A 27 0.12 18.53 4.15
C GLU A 27 0.95 18.12 5.39
N LYS A 28 1.42 19.11 6.16
CA LYS A 28 2.18 18.87 7.39
C LYS A 28 1.33 18.24 8.49
N ALA A 29 0.05 18.58 8.60
CA ALA A 29 -0.86 17.96 9.56
C ALA A 29 -1.14 16.50 9.20
N LEU A 30 -1.36 16.20 7.91
CA LEU A 30 -1.50 14.84 7.37
C LEU A 30 -0.26 13.99 7.64
N PHE A 31 0.93 14.60 7.61
CA PHE A 31 2.20 13.92 7.85
C PHE A 31 2.54 13.78 9.34
N ARG A 32 2.20 14.79 10.17
CA ARG A 32 2.49 14.79 11.62
C ARG A 32 1.56 13.87 12.40
N ALA A 33 0.28 13.86 12.06
CA ALA A 33 -0.55 12.75 12.45
C ALA A 33 -0.04 11.56 11.63
N HIS A 34 0.37 10.46 12.26
CA HIS A 34 0.68 9.20 11.57
C HIS A 34 -0.60 8.60 10.96
N VAL A 35 -1.42 9.42 10.28
CA VAL A 35 -2.75 9.10 9.78
C VAL A 35 -2.67 7.87 8.91
N GLU A 36 -1.62 7.75 8.09
CA GLU A 36 -1.48 6.57 7.26
C GLU A 36 -1.38 5.29 8.10
N GLY A 37 -0.60 5.27 9.20
CA GLY A 37 -0.51 4.13 10.10
C GLY A 37 -1.79 3.91 10.92
N GLN A 38 -2.38 4.96 11.48
CA GLN A 38 -3.60 4.88 12.27
C GLN A 38 -4.81 4.45 11.43
N LEU A 39 -4.98 5.04 10.24
CA LEU A 39 -6.02 4.69 9.28
C LEU A 39 -5.83 3.26 8.80
N LYS A 40 -4.61 2.85 8.43
CA LYS A 40 -4.33 1.46 8.05
C LYS A 40 -4.68 0.49 9.19
N ASN A 41 -4.37 0.84 10.44
CA ASN A 41 -4.70 0.03 11.60
C ASN A 41 -6.21 -0.08 11.82
N GLU A 42 -6.95 1.03 11.68
CA GLU A 42 -8.41 1.04 11.78
C GLU A 42 -9.05 0.18 10.68
N ILE A 43 -8.62 0.36 9.43
CA ILE A 43 -9.09 -0.45 8.29
C ILE A 43 -8.78 -1.92 8.52
N MET A 44 -7.55 -2.26 8.91
CA MET A 44 -7.16 -3.63 9.22
C MET A 44 -7.95 -4.23 10.38
N SER A 45 -8.46 -3.42 11.31
CA SER A 45 -9.25 -3.91 12.45
C SER A 45 -10.67 -4.32 12.06
N LYS A 46 -11.23 -3.72 11.00
CA LYS A 46 -12.61 -3.93 10.52
C LYS A 46 -12.68 -3.86 8.99
N PRO A 47 -11.96 -4.72 8.26
CA PRO A 47 -11.84 -4.62 6.80
C PRO A 47 -13.19 -4.68 6.08
N GLU A 48 -14.18 -5.38 6.64
CA GLU A 48 -15.54 -5.50 6.12
C GLU A 48 -16.30 -4.16 6.01
N LEU A 49 -15.88 -3.12 6.74
CA LEU A 49 -16.47 -1.79 6.63
C LEU A 49 -15.87 -0.95 5.49
N PHE A 50 -14.71 -1.34 4.99
CA PHE A 50 -13.90 -0.55 4.05
C PHE A 50 -13.62 -1.27 2.74
N VAL A 51 -13.88 -2.58 2.68
CA VAL A 51 -13.65 -3.41 1.50
C VAL A 51 -14.95 -4.05 1.06
N GLU A 52 -15.36 -3.71 -0.16
CA GLU A 52 -16.42 -4.42 -0.85
C GLU A 52 -15.87 -5.71 -1.47
N PRO A 53 -16.43 -6.89 -1.14
CA PRO A 53 -15.96 -8.15 -1.70
C PRO A 53 -16.33 -8.31 -3.18
N ASP A 54 -15.38 -8.75 -3.99
CA ASP A 54 -15.61 -9.19 -5.37
C ASP A 54 -15.20 -10.67 -5.48
N PRO A 55 -16.17 -11.61 -5.55
CA PRO A 55 -15.87 -13.04 -5.70
C PRO A 55 -15.23 -13.42 -7.03
N GLU A 56 -15.45 -12.64 -8.09
CA GLU A 56 -14.98 -12.96 -9.45
C GLU A 56 -13.53 -12.52 -9.66
N LEU A 57 -13.09 -11.46 -8.97
CA LEU A 57 -11.73 -10.92 -9.09
C LEU A 57 -10.63 -11.95 -8.78
N PRO A 58 -10.67 -12.72 -7.67
CA PRO A 58 -9.66 -13.74 -7.37
C PRO A 58 -9.62 -14.85 -8.42
N LEU A 59 -10.77 -15.24 -8.97
CA LEU A 59 -10.87 -16.25 -10.02
C LEU A 59 -10.28 -15.75 -11.34
N ALA A 60 -10.62 -14.52 -11.74
CA ALA A 60 -10.05 -13.89 -12.92
C ALA A 60 -8.51 -13.75 -12.82
N LEU A 61 -7.98 -13.51 -11.62
CA LEU A 61 -6.54 -13.46 -11.38
C LEU A 61 -5.89 -14.85 -11.41
N LEU A 62 -6.60 -15.88 -10.96
CA LEU A 62 -6.15 -17.27 -11.10
C LEU A 62 -6.03 -17.64 -12.58
N ASP A 63 -7.03 -17.32 -13.40
CA ASP A 63 -6.98 -17.52 -14.85
C ASP A 63 -5.82 -16.74 -15.49
N GLN A 64 -5.57 -15.50 -15.04
CA GLN A 64 -4.45 -14.70 -15.52
C GLN A 64 -3.09 -15.28 -15.14
N LYS A 65 -2.97 -15.88 -13.95
CA LYS A 65 -1.77 -16.59 -13.53
C LYS A 65 -1.52 -17.79 -14.44
N GLU A 66 -2.54 -18.59 -14.73
CA GLU A 66 -2.45 -19.73 -15.65
C GLU A 66 -2.09 -19.29 -17.08
N ALA A 67 -2.57 -18.12 -17.50
CA ALA A 67 -2.20 -17.46 -18.75
C ALA A 67 -0.81 -16.79 -18.72
N GLY A 68 -0.10 -16.82 -17.60
CA GLY A 68 1.29 -16.37 -17.47
C GLY A 68 1.48 -14.87 -17.18
N LYS A 69 0.50 -14.17 -16.60
CA LYS A 69 0.63 -12.79 -16.07
C LYS A 69 0.88 -12.79 -14.55
N ARG A 70 1.82 -11.96 -14.06
CA ARG A 70 2.68 -12.38 -12.92
C ARG A 70 3.10 -11.34 -11.88
N LEU A 71 2.62 -10.09 -11.95
CA LEU A 71 3.20 -9.00 -11.16
C LEU A 71 2.14 -8.15 -10.45
N PHE A 72 2.29 -8.01 -9.14
CA PHE A 72 1.53 -7.08 -8.31
C PHE A 72 2.46 -6.02 -7.70
N ILE A 73 2.06 -4.74 -7.74
CA ILE A 73 2.89 -3.63 -7.22
C ILE A 73 2.03 -2.67 -6.40
N THR A 74 2.38 -2.48 -5.13
CA THR A 74 1.66 -1.61 -4.19
C THR A 74 2.61 -0.68 -3.41
N ASN A 75 2.10 0.50 -3.03
CA ASN A 75 2.80 1.44 -2.15
C ASN A 75 2.65 1.06 -0.67
N SER A 76 1.66 0.22 -0.33
CA SER A 76 1.48 -0.28 1.04
C SER A 76 2.63 -1.18 1.47
N ASP A 77 2.88 -1.26 2.78
CA ASP A 77 3.79 -2.24 3.36
C ASP A 77 3.24 -3.67 3.27
N TYR A 78 4.09 -4.65 3.60
CA TYR A 78 3.76 -6.06 3.52
C TYR A 78 2.62 -6.45 4.46
N HIS A 79 2.65 -6.02 5.72
CA HIS A 79 1.69 -6.44 6.73
C HIS A 79 0.27 -5.98 6.38
N TYR A 80 0.12 -4.71 5.98
CA TYR A 80 -1.15 -4.20 5.50
C TYR A 80 -1.63 -4.97 4.25
N THR A 81 -0.74 -5.14 3.28
CA THR A 81 -1.08 -5.84 2.02
C THR A 81 -1.53 -7.26 2.30
N ASP A 82 -0.78 -8.04 3.07
CA ASP A 82 -1.09 -9.43 3.37
C ASP A 82 -2.45 -9.56 4.06
N LYS A 83 -2.71 -8.74 5.10
CA LYS A 83 -3.99 -8.78 5.81
C LYS A 83 -5.19 -8.44 4.92
N MET A 84 -5.07 -7.39 4.09
CA MET A 84 -6.15 -6.98 3.21
C MET A 84 -6.38 -7.99 2.08
N MET A 85 -5.31 -8.56 1.52
CA MET A 85 -5.42 -9.56 0.45
C MET A 85 -5.99 -10.89 0.97
N GLN A 86 -5.56 -11.35 2.16
CA GLN A 86 -6.17 -12.52 2.80
C GLN A 86 -7.68 -12.34 3.00
N HIS A 87 -8.10 -11.18 3.52
CA HIS A 87 -9.51 -10.88 3.72
C HIS A 87 -10.31 -10.87 2.40
N SER A 88 -9.75 -10.24 1.36
CA SER A 88 -10.50 -9.96 0.14
C SER A 88 -10.50 -11.13 -0.86
N PHE A 89 -9.47 -11.99 -0.84
CA PHE A 89 -9.23 -12.99 -1.89
C PHE A 89 -9.40 -14.42 -1.39
N ASN A 90 -8.78 -14.79 -0.26
CA ASN A 90 -8.61 -16.21 0.11
C ASN A 90 -9.93 -16.97 0.20
N ARG A 91 -11.00 -16.34 0.70
CA ARG A 91 -12.32 -17.00 0.84
C ARG A 91 -13.00 -17.35 -0.50
N PHE A 92 -12.52 -16.79 -1.61
CA PHE A 92 -13.06 -17.01 -2.95
C PHE A 92 -12.14 -17.86 -3.82
N LEU A 93 -10.95 -18.21 -3.32
CA LEU A 93 -10.01 -19.06 -4.04
C LEU A 93 -10.33 -20.55 -3.80
N PRO A 94 -10.22 -21.40 -4.83
CA PRO A 94 -10.44 -22.83 -4.68
C PRO A 94 -9.24 -23.52 -4.02
N ASN A 95 -9.49 -24.65 -3.35
CA ASN A 95 -8.48 -25.48 -2.68
C ASN A 95 -7.68 -24.70 -1.61
N ASP A 96 -6.48 -25.16 -1.28
CA ASP A 96 -5.55 -24.48 -0.36
C ASP A 96 -4.75 -23.34 -1.02
N ILE A 97 -5.25 -22.77 -2.12
CA ILE A 97 -4.62 -21.63 -2.82
C ILE A 97 -4.89 -20.36 -2.03
N ASN A 98 -3.84 -19.58 -1.77
CA ASN A 98 -3.97 -18.27 -1.14
C ASN A 98 -3.67 -17.14 -2.14
N TRP A 99 -3.97 -15.90 -1.73
CA TRP A 99 -3.77 -14.70 -2.57
C TRP A 99 -2.33 -14.58 -3.09
N ARG A 100 -1.34 -15.01 -2.31
CA ARG A 100 0.06 -14.88 -2.67
C ARG A 100 0.40 -15.80 -3.84
N ASP A 101 -0.27 -16.94 -3.94
CA ASP A 101 -0.08 -17.86 -5.06
C ASP A 101 -0.56 -17.28 -6.39
N LEU A 102 -1.39 -16.23 -6.39
CA LEU A 102 -1.90 -15.60 -7.62
C LEU A 102 -0.84 -14.84 -8.41
N PHE A 103 0.29 -14.49 -7.79
CA PHE A 103 1.31 -13.64 -8.39
C PHE A 103 2.68 -14.31 -8.31
N ASP A 104 3.46 -14.37 -9.39
CA ASP A 104 4.85 -14.81 -9.25
C ASP A 104 5.69 -13.78 -8.47
N MET A 105 5.35 -12.51 -8.57
CA MET A 105 6.07 -11.42 -7.91
C MET A 105 5.12 -10.39 -7.31
N VAL A 106 5.38 -10.06 -6.05
CA VAL A 106 4.65 -9.03 -5.29
C VAL A 106 5.66 -7.98 -4.85
N ILE A 107 5.46 -6.73 -5.24
CA ILE A 107 6.30 -5.61 -4.86
C ILE A 107 5.54 -4.70 -3.90
N VAL A 108 6.02 -4.60 -2.66
CA VAL A 108 5.44 -3.76 -1.59
C VAL A 108 6.32 -2.55 -1.30
N SER A 109 5.75 -1.52 -0.66
CA SER A 109 6.40 -0.22 -0.44
C SER A 109 7.06 0.34 -1.69
N ALA A 110 6.40 0.20 -2.84
CA ALA A 110 6.99 0.52 -4.13
C ALA A 110 7.29 2.02 -4.33
N ARG A 111 6.68 2.93 -3.57
CA ARG A 111 6.84 4.39 -3.75
C ARG A 111 6.56 4.86 -5.18
N LYS A 112 5.54 4.30 -5.83
CA LYS A 112 5.06 4.79 -7.12
C LYS A 112 4.74 6.30 -7.02
N PRO A 113 5.13 7.13 -7.99
CA PRO A 113 5.65 6.76 -9.32
C PRO A 113 7.16 6.50 -9.39
N GLU A 114 7.94 6.80 -8.34
CA GLU A 114 9.41 6.74 -8.32
C GLU A 114 9.95 5.37 -8.71
N PHE A 115 9.24 4.29 -8.34
CA PHE A 115 9.53 2.91 -8.75
C PHE A 115 9.85 2.77 -10.24
N PHE A 116 9.08 3.45 -11.11
CA PHE A 116 9.17 3.30 -12.56
C PHE A 116 10.17 4.26 -13.20
N GLN A 117 10.68 5.23 -12.43
CA GLN A 117 11.52 6.31 -12.94
C GLN A 117 12.99 6.14 -12.55
N MET A 118 13.26 5.41 -11.47
CA MET A 118 14.61 5.29 -10.92
C MET A 118 14.95 3.83 -10.59
N SER A 119 16.23 3.48 -10.75
CA SER A 119 16.75 2.18 -10.31
C SER A 119 16.93 2.19 -8.79
N HIS A 120 16.25 1.27 -8.10
CA HIS A 120 16.31 1.14 -6.65
C HIS A 120 16.84 -0.26 -6.25
N PRO A 121 17.63 -0.38 -5.17
CA PRO A 121 17.99 -1.67 -4.61
C PRO A 121 16.73 -2.42 -4.18
N MET A 122 16.54 -3.66 -4.62
CA MET A 122 15.40 -4.48 -4.19
C MET A 122 15.77 -5.32 -2.97
N TYR A 123 14.82 -5.54 -2.07
CA TYR A 123 14.93 -6.43 -0.92
C TYR A 123 13.89 -7.52 -1.06
N GLU A 124 14.25 -8.77 -0.82
CA GLU A 124 13.31 -9.87 -0.74
C GLU A 124 12.74 -9.96 0.67
N VAL A 125 11.42 -10.00 0.80
CA VAL A 125 10.72 -10.34 2.05
C VAL A 125 10.79 -11.86 2.21
N VAL A 126 11.57 -12.31 3.19
CA VAL A 126 11.97 -13.72 3.39
C VAL A 126 11.12 -14.45 4.43
N THR A 127 10.29 -13.75 5.21
CA THR A 127 9.39 -14.38 6.19
C THR A 127 7.99 -13.76 6.14
N GLY A 128 6.99 -14.49 6.64
CA GLY A 128 5.64 -13.96 6.83
C GLY A 128 5.58 -12.78 7.81
N GLU A 129 6.61 -12.60 8.65
CA GLU A 129 6.75 -11.46 9.56
C GLU A 129 7.34 -10.21 8.90
N GLY A 130 7.70 -10.27 7.61
CA GLY A 130 8.22 -9.12 6.88
C GLY A 130 9.74 -8.94 6.98
N LEU A 131 10.52 -9.92 7.46
CA LEU A 131 11.99 -9.85 7.47
C LEU A 131 12.52 -9.76 6.04
N MET A 132 13.61 -9.02 5.85
CA MET A 132 14.13 -8.67 4.53
C MET A 132 15.59 -9.06 4.34
N ARG A 133 15.94 -9.49 3.12
CA ARG A 133 17.33 -9.64 2.66
C ARG A 133 17.57 -8.88 1.36
N PRO A 134 18.76 -8.31 1.14
CA PRO A 134 19.09 -7.69 -0.16
C PRO A 134 18.87 -8.67 -1.32
N CYS A 135 18.21 -8.22 -2.38
CA CYS A 135 17.90 -9.01 -3.57
C CYS A 135 18.56 -8.37 -4.80
N PHE A 136 19.62 -9.01 -5.30
CA PHE A 136 20.40 -8.50 -6.44
C PHE A 136 19.88 -8.98 -7.80
N LYS A 137 18.94 -9.94 -7.81
CA LYS A 137 18.23 -10.42 -9.01
C LYS A 137 16.81 -10.85 -8.64
N ALA A 138 15.81 -10.19 -9.22
CA ALA A 138 14.42 -10.60 -9.07
C ALA A 138 14.21 -11.98 -9.71
N ARG A 139 13.55 -12.91 -8.99
CA ARG A 139 13.19 -14.25 -9.48
C ARG A 139 11.70 -14.49 -9.24
N PRO A 140 11.05 -15.36 -10.04
CA PRO A 140 9.70 -15.85 -9.74
C PRO A 140 9.64 -16.42 -8.31
N GLY A 141 8.60 -16.08 -7.56
CA GLY A 141 8.38 -16.51 -6.17
C GLY A 141 8.78 -15.49 -5.10
N PHE A 142 9.41 -14.36 -5.44
CA PHE A 142 9.86 -13.38 -4.44
C PHE A 142 8.81 -12.31 -4.12
N ASN A 143 8.71 -11.96 -2.84
CA ASN A 143 8.14 -10.71 -2.37
C ASN A 143 9.25 -9.67 -2.37
N LEU A 144 9.14 -8.58 -3.13
CA LEU A 144 10.19 -7.56 -3.22
C LEU A 144 9.73 -6.25 -2.57
N ARG A 145 10.65 -5.51 -1.96
CA ARG A 145 10.43 -4.19 -1.38
C ARG A 145 11.54 -3.23 -1.81
N LEU A 146 11.23 -1.96 -1.98
CA LEU A 146 12.23 -0.91 -2.11
C LEU A 146 12.85 -0.51 -0.76
N PRO A 147 14.07 0.06 -0.71
CA PRO A 147 14.68 0.52 0.52
C PRO A 147 13.95 1.77 1.03
N GLY A 148 13.67 1.80 2.33
CA GLY A 148 13.20 2.99 3.02
C GLY A 148 11.68 3.00 3.25
N GLY A 149 11.31 2.93 4.52
CA GLY A 149 9.94 3.05 5.00
C GLY A 149 9.97 2.58 6.44
N VAL A 150 10.45 3.47 7.30
CA VAL A 150 10.33 3.32 8.75
C VAL A 150 8.82 3.25 9.00
N GLY A 151 8.36 2.12 9.54
CA GLY A 151 7.03 2.03 10.13
C GLY A 151 6.97 2.81 11.43
#